data_AF-A0A9X2K9F9-F1
#
_entry.id   AF-A0A9X2K9F9-F1
#
_cell.length_a   1.000
_cell.length_b   1.000
_cell.length_c   1.000
_cell.angle_alpha   90.00
_cell.angle_beta   90.00
_cell.angle_gamma   90.00
#
_symmetry.space_group_name_H-M   'P 1'
#
loop_
_entity.id
_entity.type
_entity.pdbx_description
1 polymer ?
#
loop_
_entity_poly.entity_id
_entity_poly.type
_entity_poly.pdbx_seq_one_letter_code
_entity_poly.pdbx_strand_id
1 'polypeptide(L)'
;MTSNLTDLLNVGRAVAARFERIGITRVDQLHGRDPLDLYERISAAGGKREDPCLLDTIMSAVRQAEGGPALPWWHYTPERKRLLAERQTP
;
A
#
# COMPACT_ATOMS: atom_id res chain seq x y z
N MET A 1 -12.75 -13.81 -9.61
CA MET A 1 -12.57 -12.65 -10.50
C MET A 1 -11.23 -12.02 -10.17
N THR A 2 -10.32 -11.90 -11.15
CA THR A 2 -9.05 -11.19 -10.99
C THR A 2 -9.27 -9.72 -11.33
N SER A 3 -9.46 -8.88 -10.29
CA SER A 3 -9.63 -7.43 -10.48
C SER A 3 -8.28 -6.75 -10.70
N ASN A 4 -8.28 -5.66 -11.48
CA ASN A 4 -7.08 -4.87 -11.72
C ASN A 4 -6.77 -4.00 -10.51
N LEU A 5 -5.48 -3.73 -10.27
CA LEU A 5 -5.07 -2.84 -9.18
C LEU A 5 -5.70 -1.45 -9.28
N THR A 6 -5.90 -0.95 -10.51
CA THR A 6 -6.51 0.36 -10.78
C THR A 6 -8.01 0.42 -10.49
N ASP A 7 -8.65 -0.71 -10.18
CA ASP A 7 -10.05 -0.75 -9.75
C ASP A 7 -10.18 -0.37 -8.27
N LEU A 8 -9.07 -0.38 -7.51
CA LEU A 8 -9.04 0.01 -6.10
C LEU A 8 -9.04 1.53 -5.94
N LEU A 9 -9.78 2.01 -4.95
CA LEU A 9 -9.71 3.42 -4.55
C LEU A 9 -8.27 3.77 -4.14
N ASN A 10 -7.84 4.97 -4.51
CA ASN A 10 -6.49 5.53 -4.29
C ASN A 10 -5.38 4.90 -5.15
N VAL A 11 -5.67 3.86 -5.94
CA VAL A 11 -4.66 3.19 -6.78
C VAL A 11 -4.80 3.66 -8.23
N GLY A 12 -4.12 4.75 -8.57
CA GLY A 12 -3.95 5.17 -9.97
C GLY A 12 -2.85 4.40 -10.70
N ARG A 13 -2.71 4.62 -12.01
CA ARG A 13 -1.66 3.99 -12.85
C ARG A 13 -0.24 4.12 -12.27
N ALA A 14 0.08 5.26 -11.65
CA ALA A 14 1.38 5.48 -11.04
C ALA A 14 1.62 4.66 -9.76
N VAL A 15 0.56 4.31 -9.03
CA VAL A 15 0.64 3.45 -7.84
C VAL A 15 0.67 1.99 -8.29
N ALA A 16 -0.16 1.61 -9.27
CA ALA A 16 -0.12 0.28 -9.88
C ALA A 16 1.28 -0.06 -10.41
N ALA A 17 1.93 0.86 -11.14
CA ALA A 17 3.29 0.68 -11.63
C ALA A 17 4.33 0.45 -10.51
N ARG A 18 4.10 0.97 -9.29
CA ARG A 18 4.97 0.70 -8.13
C ARG A 18 4.78 -0.73 -7.61
N PHE A 19 3.53 -1.19 -7.50
CA PHE A 19 3.23 -2.58 -7.16
C PHE A 19 3.81 -3.56 -8.19
N GLU A 20 3.70 -3.23 -9.48
CA GLU A 20 4.23 -4.06 -10.57
C GLU A 20 5.75 -4.25 -10.45
N ARG A 21 6.49 -3.22 -10.05
CA ARG A 21 7.95 -3.31 -9.80
C ARG A 21 8.34 -4.34 -8.75
N ILE A 22 7.45 -4.65 -7.81
CA ILE A 22 7.67 -5.67 -6.77
C ILE A 22 6.93 -6.99 -7.07
N GLY A 23 6.44 -7.16 -8.32
CA GLY A 23 5.79 -8.38 -8.80
C GLY A 23 4.30 -8.50 -8.46
N ILE A 24 3.66 -7.42 -8.00
CA ILE A 24 2.22 -7.38 -7.70
C ILE A 24 1.51 -6.72 -8.88
N THR A 25 0.70 -7.50 -9.60
CA THR A 25 0.00 -7.06 -10.82
C THR A 25 -1.52 -7.15 -10.70
N ARG A 26 -2.05 -7.73 -9.62
CA ARG A 26 -3.49 -7.96 -9.42
C ARG A 26 -3.90 -7.82 -7.96
N VAL A 27 -5.18 -7.53 -7.73
CA VAL A 27 -5.74 -7.27 -6.38
C VAL A 27 -5.61 -8.47 -5.45
N ASP A 28 -5.78 -9.70 -5.95
CA ASP A 28 -5.67 -10.94 -5.15
C ASP A 28 -4.31 -11.12 -4.48
N GLN A 29 -3.25 -10.57 -5.09
CA GLN A 29 -1.88 -10.69 -4.58
C GLN A 29 -1.59 -9.77 -3.39
N LEU A 30 -2.47 -8.79 -3.12
CA LEU A 30 -2.41 -7.89 -1.96
C LEU A 30 -3.02 -8.51 -0.71
N HIS A 31 -3.87 -9.54 -0.86
CA HIS A 31 -4.58 -10.16 0.26
C HIS A 31 -3.60 -10.75 1.29
N GLY A 32 -3.75 -10.38 2.57
CA GLY A 32 -2.90 -10.87 3.66
C GLY A 32 -1.45 -10.36 3.62
N ARG A 33 -1.14 -9.36 2.78
CA ARG A 33 0.19 -8.73 2.76
C ARG A 33 0.30 -7.68 3.85
N ASP A 34 1.47 -7.57 4.47
CA ASP A 34 1.79 -6.44 5.35
C ASP A 34 2.02 -5.18 4.50
N PRO A 35 1.21 -4.10 4.67
CA PRO A 35 1.41 -2.85 3.95
C PRO A 35 2.81 -2.25 4.12
N LEU A 36 3.45 -2.49 5.27
CA LEU A 36 4.75 -1.94 5.58
C LEU A 36 5.88 -2.67 4.85
N ASP A 37 5.83 -4.00 4.77
CA ASP A 37 6.71 -4.80 3.90
C ASP A 37 6.59 -4.36 2.43
N LEU A 38 5.36 -4.20 1.94
CA LEU A 38 5.13 -3.74 0.56
C LEU A 38 5.74 -2.36 0.32
N TYR A 39 5.56 -1.43 1.26
CA TYR A 39 6.15 -0.09 1.18
C TYR A 39 7.68 -0.11 1.17
N GLU A 40 8.29 -0.93 2.02
CA GLU A 40 9.74 -1.10 2.09
C GLU A 40 10.29 -1.70 0.79
N ARG A 41 9.63 -2.74 0.25
CA ARG A 41 9.99 -3.35 -1.04
C ARG A 41 9.86 -2.37 -2.20
N ILE A 42 8.79 -1.56 -2.23
CA ILE A 42 8.60 -0.53 -3.25
C ILE A 42 9.69 0.54 -3.15
N SER A 43 9.98 1.00 -1.94
CA SER A 43 11.05 1.99 -1.70
C SER A 43 12.41 1.46 -2.13
N ALA A 44 12.73 0.20 -1.76
CA ALA A 44 13.96 -0.46 -2.17
C ALA A 44 14.08 -0.60 -3.69
N ALA A 45 12.99 -1.01 -4.37
CA ALA A 45 12.95 -1.11 -5.83
C ALA A 45 13.09 0.26 -6.53
N GLY A 46 12.66 1.34 -5.87
CA GLY A 46 12.84 2.73 -6.34
C GLY A 46 14.21 3.33 -6.05
N GLY A 47 15.06 2.65 -5.27
CA GLY A 47 16.38 3.13 -4.85
C GLY A 47 16.36 4.32 -3.87
N LYS A 48 15.18 4.69 -3.36
CA LYS A 48 14.99 5.78 -2.39
C LYS A 48 13.77 5.52 -1.54
N ARG A 49 13.75 6.10 -0.35
CA ARG A 49 12.55 6.11 0.49
C ARG A 49 11.44 6.88 -0.24
N GLU A 50 10.29 6.24 -0.43
CA GLU A 50 9.10 6.92 -0.97
C GLU A 50 8.50 7.87 0.07
N ASP A 51 7.54 8.69 -0.35
CA ASP A 51 6.81 9.56 0.57
C ASP A 51 5.90 8.71 1.50
N PRO A 52 5.81 9.04 2.80
CA PRO A 52 5.01 8.24 3.74
C PRO A 52 3.51 8.14 3.39
N CYS A 53 2.95 9.10 2.63
CA CYS A 53 1.57 9.01 2.17
C CYS A 53 1.32 7.81 1.25
N LEU A 54 2.37 7.28 0.59
CA LEU A 54 2.24 6.05 -0.19
C LEU A 54 1.90 4.85 0.71
N LEU A 55 2.42 4.79 1.93
CA LEU A 55 2.07 3.74 2.88
C LEU A 55 0.57 3.79 3.23
N ASP A 56 -0.02 4.99 3.35
CA ASP A 56 -1.46 5.16 3.57
C ASP A 56 -2.27 4.60 2.38
N THR A 57 -1.80 4.83 1.14
CA THR A 57 -2.38 4.23 -0.06
C THR A 57 -2.26 2.71 -0.09
N ILE A 58 -1.11 2.16 0.30
CA ILE A 58 -0.88 0.71 0.34
C ILE A 58 -1.78 0.06 1.40
N MET A 59 -1.92 0.66 2.58
CA MET A 59 -2.86 0.21 3.62
C MET A 59 -4.28 0.15 3.06
N SER A 60 -4.73 1.23 2.39
CA SER A 60 -6.04 1.25 1.73
C SER A 60 -6.20 0.14 0.69
N ALA A 61 -5.18 -0.11 -0.12
CA ALA A 61 -5.23 -1.14 -1.17
C ALA A 61 -5.32 -2.56 -0.58
N VAL A 62 -4.53 -2.87 0.45
CA VAL A 62 -4.56 -4.16 1.16
C VAL A 62 -5.93 -4.37 1.83
N ARG A 63 -6.45 -3.38 2.55
CA ARG A 63 -7.76 -3.47 3.22
C ARG A 63 -8.90 -3.71 2.23
N GLN A 64 -8.88 -3.05 1.07
CA GLN A 64 -9.87 -3.31 0.01
C GLN A 64 -9.72 -4.71 -0.58
N ALA A 65 -8.50 -5.20 -0.79
CA ALA A 65 -8.24 -6.57 -1.25
C ALA A 65 -8.68 -7.65 -0.22
N GLU A 66 -8.79 -7.28 1.05
CA GLU A 66 -9.35 -8.10 2.14
C GLU A 66 -10.88 -8.02 2.24
N GLY A 67 -11.54 -7.27 1.35
CA GLY A 67 -12.99 -7.08 1.36
C GLY A 67 -13.48 -5.93 2.26
N GLY A 68 -12.56 -5.11 2.77
CA GLY A 68 -12.86 -3.91 3.53
C GLY A 68 -13.39 -2.75 2.65
N PRO A 69 -13.90 -1.67 3.28
CA PRO A 69 -14.46 -0.55 2.56
C PRO A 69 -13.40 0.26 1.79
N ALA A 70 -13.80 0.79 0.63
CA ALA A 70 -13.02 1.74 -0.13
C ALA A 70 -13.03 3.13 0.55
N LEU A 71 -12.02 3.38 1.38
CA LEU A 71 -11.85 4.64 2.11
C LEU A 71 -10.72 5.49 1.51
N PRO A 72 -10.82 6.82 1.56
CA PRO A 72 -9.75 7.69 1.08
C PRO A 72 -8.46 7.44 1.87
N TRP A 73 -7.30 7.53 1.20
CA TRP A 73 -6.02 7.14 1.79
C TRP A 73 -5.72 7.85 3.14
N TRP A 74 -6.09 9.12 3.29
CA TRP A 74 -5.84 9.89 4.53
C TRP A 74 -6.58 9.34 5.76
N HIS A 75 -7.58 8.48 5.56
CA HIS A 75 -8.20 7.72 6.66
C HIS A 75 -7.17 6.89 7.43
N TYR A 76 -6.14 6.37 6.75
CA TYR A 76 -5.10 5.51 7.34
C TYR A 76 -3.91 6.29 7.92
N THR A 77 -3.86 7.61 7.74
CA THR A 77 -2.77 8.45 8.26
C THR A 77 -2.56 8.32 9.78
N PRO A 78 -3.59 8.25 10.64
CA PRO A 78 -3.39 8.04 12.08
C PRO A 78 -2.75 6.69 12.40
N GLU A 79 -3.15 5.62 11.70
CA GLU A 79 -2.60 4.26 11.86
C GLU A 79 -1.12 4.23 11.46
N ARG A 80 -0.78 4.77 10.29
CA ARG A 80 0.62 4.90 9.86
C ARG A 80 1.47 5.67 10.87
N LYS A 81 0.99 6.79 11.40
CA LYS A 81 1.75 7.60 12.37
C LYS A 81 2.08 6.79 13.62
N ARG A 82 1.14 5.97 14.11
CA ARG A 82 1.36 5.07 15.26
C ARG A 82 2.41 4.01 14.93
N LEU A 83 2.26 3.27 13.83
CA LEU A 83 3.20 2.23 13.41
C LEU A 83 4.63 2.74 13.24
N LEU A 84 4.79 3.92 12.63
CA LEU A 84 6.11 4.52 12.45
C LEU A 84 6.70 5.06 13.75
N ALA A 85 5.89 5.55 14.69
CA ALA A 85 6.37 6.00 15.99
C ALA A 85 6.83 4.82 16.85
N GLU A 86 6.09 3.72 16.84
CA GLU A 86 6.44 2.48 17.54
C GLU A 86 7.79 1.92 17.05
N ARG A 87 8.03 1.94 15.74
CA ARG A 87 9.32 1.53 15.15
C ARG A 87 10.49 2.49 15.39
N GLN A 88 10.23 3.72 15.81
CA GLN A 88 11.26 4.71 16.14
C GLN A 88 11.62 4.70 17.63
N THR A 89 10.93 3.90 18.45
CA THR A 89 11.25 3.75 19.87
C THR A 89 12.46 2.80 20.00
N PRO A 90 13.56 3.24 20.64
CA PRO A 90 14.76 2.43 20.80
C PRO A 90 14.57 1.21 21.71
#